data_AF-A0A1V1PF37-F1
#
_entry.id   AF-A0A1V1PF37-F1
#
_cell.length_a   1.000
_cell.length_b   1.000
_cell.length_c   1.000
_cell.angle_alpha   90.00
_cell.angle_beta   90.00
_cell.angle_gamma   90.00
#
_symmetry.space_group_name_H-M   'P 1'
#
loop_
_entity.id
_entity.type
_entity.pdbx_description
1 polymer ?
#
loop_
_entity_poly.entity_id
_entity_poly.type
_entity_poly.pdbx_seq_one_letter_code
_entity_poly.pdbx_strand_id
1 'polypeptide(L)'
;MRRKKLSSLEKFLKNESSAGILLVAASVLAIILANTPANQFYVLLIDIPLAIQVGTFKISKPLLLWVNDGLMTIFFYWLASN
;
A
#
# COMPACT_ATOMS: atom_id res chain seq x y z
N MET A 1 -17.37 -23.88 -23.69
CA MET A 1 -16.24 -23.69 -22.74
C MET A 1 -15.39 -22.50 -23.21
N ARG A 2 -15.63 -21.27 -22.70
CA ARG A 2 -14.87 -20.06 -23.13
C ARG A 2 -13.54 -20.01 -22.38
N ARG A 3 -12.41 -20.32 -23.04
CA ARG A 3 -11.08 -20.01 -22.50
C ARG A 3 -10.93 -18.49 -22.44
N LYS A 4 -11.07 -17.88 -21.25
CA LYS A 4 -10.64 -16.49 -21.04
C LYS A 4 -9.14 -16.44 -21.34
N LYS A 5 -8.75 -15.76 -22.43
CA LYS A 5 -7.34 -15.43 -22.66
C LYS A 5 -6.93 -14.48 -21.53
N LEU A 6 -6.12 -14.97 -20.60
CA LEU A 6 -5.56 -14.14 -19.54
C LEU A 6 -4.77 -12.99 -20.18
N SER A 7 -5.02 -11.78 -19.71
CA SER A 7 -4.28 -10.58 -20.11
C SER A 7 -2.79 -10.76 -19.81
N SER A 8 -1.91 -10.14 -20.59
CA SER A 8 -0.46 -10.15 -20.32
C SER A 8 -0.14 -9.64 -18.91
N LEU A 9 -0.96 -8.71 -18.38
CA LEU A 9 -0.84 -8.22 -17.01
C LEU A 9 -1.14 -9.30 -15.96
N GLU A 10 -2.17 -10.13 -16.18
CA GLU A 10 -2.52 -11.22 -15.26
C GLU A 10 -1.44 -12.30 -15.23
N LYS A 11 -0.79 -12.57 -16.37
CA LYS A 11 0.35 -13.50 -16.43
C LYS A 11 1.56 -12.97 -15.67
N PHE A 12 1.81 -11.67 -15.78
CA PHE A 12 2.90 -11.02 -15.04
C PHE A 12 2.66 -11.07 -13.52
N LEU A 13 1.46 -10.70 -13.07
CA LEU A 13 1.09 -10.71 -11.64
C LEU A 13 1.06 -12.11 -11.02
N LYS A 14 0.90 -13.17 -11.82
CA LYS A 14 0.96 -14.56 -11.35
C LYS A 14 2.38 -15.07 -11.11
N ASN A 15 3.40 -14.34 -11.54
CA ASN A 15 4.79 -14.75 -11.35
C ASN A 15 5.28 -14.32 -9.96
N GLU A 16 5.90 -15.21 -9.20
CA GLU A 16 6.35 -14.91 -7.82
C GLU A 16 7.31 -13.72 -7.75
N SER A 17 8.18 -13.56 -8.75
CA SER A 17 9.12 -12.43 -8.82
C SER A 17 8.46 -11.07 -9.11
N SER A 18 7.21 -11.05 -9.59
CA SER A 18 6.52 -9.80 -9.94
C SER A 18 6.22 -8.93 -8.72
N ALA A 19 5.92 -9.56 -7.57
CA ALA A 19 5.69 -8.87 -6.31
C ALA A 19 6.95 -8.13 -5.84
N GLY A 20 8.12 -8.77 -5.93
CA GLY A 20 9.41 -8.14 -5.60
C GLY A 20 9.73 -6.96 -6.51
N ILE A 21 9.50 -7.08 -7.82
CA ILE A 21 9.72 -5.99 -8.78
C ILE A 21 8.80 -4.81 -8.49
N LEU A 22 7.52 -5.06 -8.20
CA LEU A 22 6.56 -4.01 -7.83
C LEU A 22 6.96 -3.30 -6.54
N LEU A 23 7.44 -4.02 -5.53
CA LEU A 23 7.94 -3.44 -4.28
C LEU A 23 9.13 -2.52 -4.50
N VAL A 24 10.11 -2.97 -5.29
CA VAL A 24 11.28 -2.15 -5.63
C VAL A 24 10.85 -0.91 -6.41
N ALA A 25 9.99 -1.06 -7.42
CA ALA A 25 9.48 0.06 -8.20
C ALA A 25 8.74 1.09 -7.33
N ALA A 26 7.86 0.63 -6.43
CA ALA A 26 7.16 1.48 -5.48
C ALA A 26 8.12 2.22 -4.53
N SER A 27 9.16 1.53 -4.06
CA SER A 27 10.19 2.12 -3.17
C SER A 27 10.98 3.21 -3.89
N VAL A 28 11.41 2.97 -5.13
CA VAL A 28 12.11 3.96 -5.95
C VAL A 28 11.20 5.17 -6.21
N LEU A 29 9.93 4.96 -6.55
CA LEU A 29 8.97 6.05 -6.71
C LEU A 29 8.79 6.87 -5.43
N ALA A 30 8.71 6.22 -4.26
CA ALA A 30 8.62 6.91 -2.98
C ALA A 30 9.87 7.78 -2.70
N ILE A 31 11.07 7.26 -2.98
CA ILE A 31 12.33 8.01 -2.86
C ILE A 31 12.32 9.22 -3.80
N ILE A 32 11.89 9.06 -5.05
CA ILE A 32 11.80 10.16 -6.02
C ILE A 32 10.82 11.24 -5.53
N LEU A 33 9.63 10.86 -5.07
CA LEU A 33 8.63 11.80 -4.56
C LEU A 33 9.12 12.58 -3.34
N ALA A 34 9.83 11.91 -2.42
CA ALA A 34 10.39 12.54 -1.22
C ALA A 34 11.53 13.53 -1.51
N ASN A 35 12.28 13.35 -2.62
CA ASN A 35 13.45 14.18 -2.95
C ASN A 35 13.18 15.23 -4.04
N THR A 36 11.94 15.38 -4.49
CA THR A 36 11.54 16.35 -5.53
C THR A 36 10.60 17.41 -4.97
N PRO A 37 10.28 18.50 -5.71
CA PRO A 37 9.27 19.48 -5.28
C PRO A 37 7.89 18.87 -4.98
N ALA A 38 7.61 17.67 -5.51
CA ALA A 38 6.42 16.90 -5.18
C ALA A 38 6.35 16.46 -3.70
N ASN A 39 7.46 16.56 -2.95
CA ASN A 39 7.54 16.22 -1.54
C ASN A 39 6.50 16.97 -0.69
N GLN A 40 6.16 18.21 -1.04
CA GLN A 40 5.10 18.95 -0.32
C GLN A 40 3.76 18.23 -0.39
N PHE A 41 3.36 17.76 -1.57
CA PHE A 41 2.13 16.98 -1.75
C PHE A 41 2.24 15.60 -1.08
N TYR A 42 3.41 14.97 -1.16
CA TYR A 42 3.67 13.68 -0.52
C TYR A 42 3.50 13.76 1.01
N VAL A 43 4.17 14.73 1.65
CA VAL A 43 4.09 14.99 3.09
C VAL A 43 2.66 15.34 3.50
N LEU A 44 2.01 16.25 2.78
CA LEU A 44 0.61 16.62 3.05
C LEU A 44 -0.33 15.41 3.00
N LEU A 45 -0.07 14.43 2.14
CA LEU A 45 -0.89 13.22 2.01
C LEU A 45 -0.63 12.22 3.14
N ILE A 46 0.63 11.95 3.48
CA ILE A 46 0.96 10.96 4.51
C ILE A 46 0.66 11.46 5.93
N ASP A 47 0.73 12.78 6.14
CA ASP A 47 0.47 13.43 7.44
C ASP A 47 -1.00 13.82 7.65
N ILE A 48 -1.91 13.50 6.72
CA ILE A 48 -3.35 13.78 6.88
C ILE A 48 -3.82 13.21 8.23
N PRO A 49 -4.30 14.05 9.16
CA PRO A 49 -4.76 13.57 10.45
C PRO A 49 -6.11 12.88 10.26
N LEU A 50 -6.13 11.56 10.42
CA LEU A 50 -7.35 10.77 10.34
C LEU A 50 -7.75 10.29 11.73
N ALA A 51 -8.96 10.62 12.14
CA ALA A 51 -9.52 10.22 13.43
C ALA A 51 -10.79 9.41 13.23
N ILE A 52 -10.89 8.30 13.96
CA ILE A 52 -12.12 7.51 14.09
C ILE A 52 -12.54 7.59 15.55
N GLN A 53 -13.79 7.97 15.78
CA GLN A 53 -14.37 8.11 17.11
C GLN A 53 -15.65 7.32 17.22
N VAL A 54 -15.78 6.54 18.30
CA VAL A 54 -16.99 5.80 18.67
C VAL A 54 -17.28 6.08 20.14
N GLY A 55 -18.25 6.97 20.41
CA GLY A 55 -18.53 7.44 21.77
C GLY A 55 -17.33 8.16 22.39
N THR A 56 -16.87 7.71 23.56
CA THR A 56 -15.69 8.24 24.26
C THR A 56 -14.38 7.71 23.70
N PHE A 57 -14.42 6.64 22.91
CA PHE A 57 -13.22 6.06 22.30
C PHE A 57 -12.82 6.85 21.06
N LYS A 58 -11.59 7.38 21.06
CA LYS A 58 -11.05 8.18 19.95
C LYS A 58 -9.65 7.68 19.62
N ILE A 59 -9.46 7.27 18.37
CA ILE A 59 -8.13 7.02 17.80
C ILE A 59 -7.88 8.12 16.78
N SER A 60 -6.78 8.86 16.95
CA SER A 60 -6.31 9.84 15.99
C SER A 60 -4.87 9.54 15.65
N LYS A 61 -4.59 9.32 14.37
CA LYS A 61 -3.24 9.08 13.87
C LYS A 61 -3.11 9.56 12.42
N PRO A 62 -1.90 9.93 11.97
CA PRO A 62 -1.65 10.27 10.57
C PRO A 62 -2.05 9.14 9.62
N LEU A 63 -2.39 9.49 8.39
CA LEU A 63 -2.77 8.54 7.34
C LEU A 63 -1.71 7.45 7.14
N LEU A 64 -0.42 7.82 7.22
CA LEU A 64 0.70 6.89 7.14
C LEU A 64 0.57 5.72 8.13
N LEU A 65 0.21 6.01 9.38
CA LEU A 65 0.08 4.99 10.41
C LEU A 65 -1.17 4.11 10.21
N TRP A 66 -2.26 4.68 9.70
CA TRP A 66 -3.43 3.89 9.30
C TRP A 66 -3.08 2.88 8.20
N VAL A 67 -2.38 3.34 7.17
CA VAL A 67 -1.99 2.48 6.05
C VAL A 67 -0.99 1.42 6.51
N ASN A 68 0.02 1.78 7.32
CA ASN A 68 1.01 0.82 7.82
C ASN A 68 0.34 -0.29 8.64
N ASP A 69 -0.48 0.07 9.63
CA ASP A 69 -1.19 -0.91 10.48
C ASP A 69 -2.15 -1.78 9.66
N GLY A 70 -2.87 -1.17 8.70
CA GLY A 70 -3.81 -1.87 7.82
C GLY A 70 -3.14 -2.88 6.89
N LEU A 71 -2.06 -2.47 6.21
CA LEU A 71 -1.30 -3.35 5.32
C LEU A 71 -0.62 -4.48 6.09
N MET A 72 -0.04 -4.19 7.27
CA MET A 72 0.57 -5.20 8.12
C MET A 72 -0.46 -6.23 8.61
N THR A 73 -1.69 -5.80 8.93
CA THR A 73 -2.79 -6.70 9.27
C THR A 73 -3.08 -7.69 8.14
N ILE A 74 -3.16 -7.21 6.90
CA ILE A 74 -3.41 -8.07 5.72
C ILE A 74 -2.22 -9.01 5.47
N PHE A 75 -0.99 -8.49 5.57
CA PHE A 75 0.23 -9.26 5.37
C PHE A 75 0.34 -10.42 6.37
N PHE A 76 0.20 -10.13 7.66
CA PHE A 76 0.26 -11.16 8.69
C PHE A 76 -0.90 -12.14 8.61
N TYR A 77 -2.10 -11.68 8.25
CA TYR A 77 -3.23 -12.57 8.01
C TYR A 77 -2.92 -13.58 6.90
N TRP A 78 -2.41 -13.11 5.74
CA TRP A 78 -2.04 -13.99 4.64
C TRP A 78 -0.94 -14.98 5.04
N LEU A 79 0.12 -14.47 5.68
CA LEU A 79 1.24 -15.29 6.17
C LEU A 79 0.81 -16.36 7.19
N ALA A 80 -0.14 -16.05 8.08
CA ALA A 80 -0.63 -16.99 9.07
C ALA A 80 -1.59 -18.04 8.48
N SER A 81 -2.22 -17.74 7.34
CA SER A 81 -3.25 -18.57 6.72
C SER A 81 -2.75 -19.57 5.67
N ASN A 82 -1.47 -19.50 5.29
CA ASN A 82 -0.84 -20.33 4.25
C ASN A 82 0.42 -21.01 4.78
#